data_AF-A0A255TBY0-F1
#
_entry.id   AF-A0A255TBY0-F1
#
_cell.length_a   1.000
_cell.length_b   1.000
_cell.length_c   1.000
_cell.angle_alpha   90.00
_cell.angle_beta   90.00
_cell.angle_gamma   90.00
#
_symmetry.space_group_name_H-M   'P 1'
#
loop_
_entity.id
_entity.type
_entity.pdbx_description
1 polymer ?
#
loop_
_entity_poly.entity_id
_entity_poly.type
_entity_poly.pdbx_seq_one_letter_code
_entity_poly.pdbx_strand_id
1 'polypeptide(L)'
;MLARRIIRKISFLLLSSRERLTQTMAVILLCSQVSAMQSCKQSTQKEILTERQIELRNERNLAGIRLKEILEERNFERALLYVDSLNRVFPNDPQFYFTEGWVYDMQGDSLRARAAYTKSISIYDSLIADKPNFDDMINRAVVVQILYGMEAYNQALDEMQSTFTTAKDSANIKMWKEIGAIKKEELFIKSPQKNK
;
A
#
# COMPACT_ATOMS: atom_id res chain seq x y z
N MET A 1 -83.15 -10.74 -11.80
CA MET A 1 -81.97 -11.63 -11.97
C MET A 1 -80.72 -10.92 -12.51
N LEU A 2 -80.84 -9.93 -13.41
CA LEU A 2 -79.70 -9.26 -14.04
C LEU A 2 -78.81 -8.44 -13.07
N ALA A 3 -79.40 -7.67 -12.17
CA ALA A 3 -78.66 -6.83 -11.20
C ALA A 3 -77.76 -7.64 -10.26
N ARG A 4 -78.22 -8.80 -9.77
CA ARG A 4 -77.41 -9.70 -8.91
C ARG A 4 -76.20 -10.29 -9.64
N ARG A 5 -76.32 -10.54 -10.96
CA ARG A 5 -75.20 -11.03 -11.79
C ARG A 5 -74.15 -9.94 -12.01
N ILE A 6 -74.57 -8.69 -12.23
CA ILE A 6 -73.68 -7.54 -12.44
C ILE A 6 -72.88 -7.23 -11.15
N ILE A 7 -73.56 -7.18 -9.99
CA ILE A 7 -72.90 -6.92 -8.70
C ILE A 7 -71.86 -7.99 -8.37
N ARG A 8 -72.17 -9.28 -8.59
CA ARG A 8 -71.20 -10.37 -8.39
C ARG A 8 -69.97 -10.25 -9.30
N LYS A 9 -70.15 -9.82 -10.55
CA LYS A 9 -69.05 -9.65 -11.52
C LYS A 9 -68.14 -8.47 -11.15
N ILE A 10 -68.73 -7.36 -10.69
CA ILE A 10 -67.97 -6.19 -10.20
C ILE A 10 -67.21 -6.54 -8.91
N SER A 11 -67.85 -7.22 -7.94
CA SER A 11 -67.17 -7.70 -6.72
C SER A 11 -65.98 -8.61 -7.04
N PHE A 12 -66.13 -9.53 -7.99
CA PHE A 12 -65.05 -10.44 -8.39
C PHE A 12 -63.88 -9.69 -9.05
N LEU A 13 -64.17 -8.71 -9.91
CA LEU A 13 -63.15 -7.88 -10.55
C LEU A 13 -62.41 -7.00 -9.54
N LEU A 14 -63.11 -6.44 -8.55
CA LEU A 14 -62.52 -5.64 -7.47
C LEU A 14 -61.68 -6.49 -6.51
N LEU A 15 -62.08 -7.73 -6.24
CA LEU A 15 -61.30 -8.64 -5.41
C LEU A 15 -60.02 -9.08 -6.13
N SER A 16 -60.13 -9.43 -7.42
CA SER A 16 -59.00 -9.80 -8.27
C SER A 16 -58.03 -8.64 -8.51
N SER A 17 -58.51 -7.39 -8.63
CA SER A 17 -57.64 -6.21 -8.72
C SER A 17 -56.94 -5.92 -7.39
N ARG A 18 -57.62 -6.10 -6.25
CA ARG A 18 -57.01 -5.97 -4.91
C ARG A 18 -55.92 -7.01 -4.69
N GLU A 19 -56.15 -8.27 -5.06
CA GLU A 19 -55.15 -9.34 -4.96
C GLU A 19 -53.92 -9.04 -5.83
N ARG A 20 -54.13 -8.61 -7.09
CA ARG A 20 -53.04 -8.17 -7.97
C ARG A 20 -52.26 -7.00 -7.38
N LEU A 21 -52.95 -5.99 -6.85
CA LEU A 21 -52.31 -4.85 -6.17
C LEU A 21 -51.49 -5.30 -4.97
N THR A 22 -52.02 -6.21 -4.14
CA THR A 22 -51.27 -6.75 -2.99
C THR A 22 -50.04 -7.57 -3.41
N GLN A 23 -50.13 -8.35 -4.49
CA GLN A 23 -49.00 -9.10 -5.03
C GLN A 23 -47.93 -8.17 -5.60
N THR A 24 -48.33 -7.14 -6.37
CA THR A 24 -47.38 -6.16 -6.91
C THR A 24 -46.69 -5.36 -5.80
N MET A 25 -47.43 -4.96 -4.75
CA MET A 25 -46.86 -4.28 -3.59
C MET A 25 -45.88 -5.18 -2.82
N ALA A 26 -46.19 -6.47 -2.66
CA ALA A 26 -45.30 -7.43 -2.02
C ALA A 26 -44.00 -7.65 -2.81
N VAL A 27 -44.06 -7.75 -4.14
CA VAL A 27 -42.87 -7.90 -4.99
C VAL A 27 -41.97 -6.66 -4.93
N ILE A 28 -42.54 -5.45 -4.96
CA ILE A 28 -41.77 -4.20 -4.84
C ILE A 28 -41.06 -4.12 -3.48
N LEU A 29 -41.73 -4.51 -2.40
CA LEU A 29 -41.14 -4.57 -1.06
C LEU A 29 -40.01 -5.60 -0.99
N LEU A 30 -40.15 -6.77 -1.61
CA LEU A 30 -39.08 -7.78 -1.65
C LEU A 30 -37.87 -7.28 -2.44
N CYS A 31 -38.08 -6.65 -3.60
CA CYS A 31 -36.99 -6.12 -4.42
C CYS A 31 -36.19 -5.00 -3.72
N SER A 32 -36.85 -4.15 -2.94
CA SER A 32 -36.17 -3.10 -2.17
C SER A 32 -35.32 -3.66 -1.03
N GLN A 33 -35.78 -4.73 -0.36
CA GLN A 33 -35.01 -5.42 0.68
C GLN A 33 -33.77 -6.13 0.12
N VAL A 34 -33.88 -6.80 -1.04
CA VAL A 34 -32.72 -7.45 -1.69
C VAL A 34 -31.66 -6.41 -2.09
N SER A 35 -32.08 -5.27 -2.63
CA SER A 35 -31.18 -4.18 -3.03
C SER A 35 -30.46 -3.58 -1.82
N ALA A 36 -31.16 -3.38 -0.70
CA ALA A 36 -30.58 -2.89 0.55
C ALA A 36 -29.58 -3.89 1.16
N MET A 37 -29.89 -5.19 1.15
CA MET A 37 -28.97 -6.22 1.63
C MET A 37 -27.70 -6.31 0.77
N GLN A 38 -27.82 -6.18 -0.55
CA GLN A 38 -26.66 -6.18 -1.44
C GLN A 38 -25.78 -4.93 -1.22
N SER A 39 -26.39 -3.76 -1.05
CA SER A 39 -25.66 -2.52 -0.74
C SER A 39 -24.95 -2.61 0.62
N CYS A 40 -25.60 -3.16 1.64
CA CYS A 40 -25.03 -3.35 2.97
C CYS A 40 -23.86 -4.35 2.93
N LYS A 41 -24.00 -5.46 2.20
CA LYS A 41 -22.91 -6.42 1.98
C LYS A 41 -21.68 -5.77 1.33
N GLN A 42 -21.89 -4.90 0.34
CA GLN A 42 -20.81 -4.22 -0.35
C GLN A 42 -20.13 -3.15 0.52
N SER A 43 -20.88 -2.43 1.36
CA SER A 43 -20.31 -1.47 2.31
C SER A 43 -19.47 -2.19 3.38
N THR A 44 -20.00 -3.26 3.98
CA THR A 44 -19.26 -4.06 4.97
C THR A 44 -18.00 -4.70 4.37
N GLN A 45 -18.07 -5.20 3.13
CA GLN A 45 -16.89 -5.76 2.45
C GLN A 45 -15.81 -4.70 2.18
N LYS A 46 -16.22 -3.48 1.81
CA LYS A 46 -15.30 -2.35 1.61
C LYS A 46 -14.67 -1.90 2.93
N GLU A 47 -15.44 -1.87 4.01
CA GLU A 47 -14.96 -1.57 5.37
C GLU A 47 -13.92 -2.60 5.83
N ILE A 48 -14.24 -3.90 5.74
CA ILE A 48 -13.30 -4.99 6.08
C ILE A 48 -12.01 -4.91 5.26
N LEU A 49 -12.11 -4.63 3.95
CA LEU A 49 -10.93 -4.47 3.09
C LEU A 49 -10.07 -3.28 3.55
N THR A 50 -10.70 -2.19 4.00
CA THR A 50 -10.02 -0.99 4.47
C THR A 50 -9.37 -1.21 5.83
N GLU A 51 -10.05 -1.87 6.77
CA GLU A 51 -9.51 -2.24 8.08
C GLU A 51 -8.30 -3.16 7.93
N ARG A 52 -8.41 -4.21 7.11
CA ARG A 52 -7.30 -5.12 6.84
C ARG A 52 -6.09 -4.40 6.23
N GLN A 53 -6.31 -3.42 5.34
CA GLN A 53 -5.22 -2.61 4.79
C GLN A 53 -4.55 -1.72 5.85
N ILE A 54 -5.32 -1.19 6.79
CA ILE A 54 -4.80 -0.41 7.92
C ILE A 54 -3.99 -1.30 8.85
N GLU A 55 -4.50 -2.48 9.19
CA GLU A 55 -3.80 -3.47 10.02
C GLU A 55 -2.47 -3.88 9.39
N LEU A 56 -2.48 -4.28 8.11
CA LEU A 56 -1.26 -4.64 7.39
C LEU A 56 -0.24 -3.49 7.34
N ARG A 57 -0.73 -2.25 7.15
CA ARG A 57 0.13 -1.06 7.19
C ARG A 57 0.72 -0.85 8.58
N ASN A 58 -0.06 -1.04 9.64
CA ASN A 58 0.40 -0.93 11.02
C ASN A 58 1.42 -2.00 11.37
N GLU A 59 1.16 -3.26 10.99
CA GLU A 59 2.09 -4.38 11.15
C GLU A 59 3.41 -4.10 10.44
N ARG A 60 3.35 -3.63 9.19
CA ARG A 60 4.54 -3.24 8.42
C ARG A 60 5.32 -2.13 9.13
N ASN A 61 4.65 -1.12 9.64
CA ASN A 61 5.30 0.00 10.32
C ASN A 61 5.98 -0.45 11.62
N LEU A 62 5.30 -1.25 12.44
CA LEU A 62 5.86 -1.84 13.65
C LEU A 62 7.07 -2.74 13.32
N ALA A 63 6.96 -3.52 12.25
CA ALA A 63 8.06 -4.34 11.76
C ALA A 63 9.29 -3.49 11.39
N GLY A 64 9.09 -2.37 10.70
CA GLY A 64 10.15 -1.42 10.36
C GLY A 64 10.82 -0.78 11.58
N ILE A 65 10.05 -0.40 12.60
CA ILE A 65 10.60 0.12 13.87
C ILE A 65 11.49 -0.93 14.53
N ARG A 66 10.99 -2.15 14.68
CA ARG A 66 11.75 -3.26 15.27
C ARG A 66 13.00 -3.60 14.47
N LEU A 67 12.90 -3.56 13.14
CA LEU A 67 14.05 -3.83 12.27
C LEU A 67 15.13 -2.76 12.49
N LYS A 68 14.75 -1.48 12.52
CA LYS A 68 15.67 -0.38 12.81
C LYS A 68 16.43 -0.59 14.13
N GLU A 69 15.72 -0.97 15.20
CA GLU A 69 16.35 -1.25 16.50
C GLU A 69 17.40 -2.37 16.39
N ILE A 70 17.09 -3.46 15.67
CA ILE A 70 18.02 -4.57 15.45
C ILE A 70 19.24 -4.12 14.63
N LEU A 71 19.08 -3.26 13.62
CA LEU A 71 20.18 -2.74 12.80
C LEU A 71 21.11 -1.82 13.62
N GLU A 72 20.55 -1.05 14.55
CA GLU A 72 21.31 -0.20 15.47
C GLU A 72 22.17 -1.00 16.45
N GLU A 73 21.79 -2.23 16.79
CA GLU A 73 22.60 -3.16 17.59
C GLU A 73 23.80 -3.71 16.82
N ARG A 74 23.86 -3.54 15.49
CA ARG A 74 24.90 -4.11 14.59
C ARG A 74 25.02 -5.64 14.67
N ASN A 75 23.99 -6.32 15.19
CA ASN A 75 23.91 -7.78 15.14
C ASN A 75 23.34 -8.22 13.77
N PHE A 76 24.23 -8.35 12.80
CA PHE A 76 23.87 -8.62 11.40
C PHE A 76 23.21 -9.99 11.19
N GLU A 77 23.58 -11.01 11.97
CA GLU A 77 22.92 -12.33 11.91
C GLU A 77 21.45 -12.23 12.33
N ARG A 78 21.19 -11.57 13.46
CA ARG A 78 19.82 -11.31 13.93
C ARG A 78 19.04 -10.44 12.94
N ALA A 79 19.70 -9.46 12.33
CA ALA A 79 19.08 -8.61 11.31
C ALA A 79 18.63 -9.41 10.09
N LEU A 80 19.50 -10.26 9.53
CA LEU A 80 19.16 -11.11 8.38
C LEU A 80 18.03 -12.09 8.70
N LEU A 81 18.07 -12.77 9.85
CA LEU A 81 16.98 -13.67 10.26
C LEU A 81 15.63 -12.94 10.36
N TYR A 82 15.64 -11.68 10.84
CA TYR A 82 14.42 -10.90 10.92
C TYR A 82 13.98 -10.41 9.55
N VAL A 83 14.89 -9.91 8.70
CA VAL A 83 14.59 -9.52 7.32
C VAL A 83 14.02 -10.68 6.51
N ASP A 84 14.55 -11.90 6.66
CA ASP A 84 14.01 -13.11 6.04
C ASP A 84 12.55 -13.35 6.43
N SER A 85 12.21 -13.15 7.70
CA SER A 85 10.83 -13.26 8.18
C SER A 85 9.93 -12.18 7.56
N LEU A 86 10.44 -10.96 7.42
CA LEU A 86 9.71 -9.83 6.83
C LEU A 86 9.49 -10.02 5.34
N ASN A 87 10.49 -10.51 4.60
CA ASN A 87 10.37 -10.81 3.17
C ASN A 87 9.33 -11.91 2.88
N ARG A 88 9.04 -12.81 3.84
CA ARG A 88 7.94 -13.79 3.69
C ARG A 88 6.55 -13.16 3.87
N VAL A 89 6.43 -12.18 4.76
CA VAL A 89 5.15 -11.50 5.05
C VAL A 89 4.88 -10.36 4.07
N PHE A 90 5.92 -9.63 3.68
CA PHE A 90 5.89 -8.45 2.82
C PHE A 90 6.84 -8.62 1.63
N PRO A 91 6.61 -9.62 0.74
CA PRO A 91 7.55 -9.98 -0.32
C PRO A 91 7.79 -8.90 -1.37
N ASN A 92 6.95 -7.88 -1.40
CA ASN A 92 7.01 -6.75 -2.33
C ASN A 92 7.31 -5.43 -1.62
N ASP A 93 7.85 -5.46 -0.39
CA ASP A 93 8.35 -4.24 0.26
C ASP A 93 9.83 -4.01 -0.11
N PRO A 94 10.13 -2.97 -0.89
CA PRO A 94 11.50 -2.74 -1.36
C PRO A 94 12.47 -2.37 -0.23
N GLN A 95 11.98 -1.86 0.91
CA GLN A 95 12.84 -1.45 2.02
C GLN A 95 13.48 -2.64 2.76
N PHE A 96 12.81 -3.79 2.79
CA PHE A 96 13.38 -4.98 3.43
C PHE A 96 14.51 -5.58 2.59
N TYR A 97 14.41 -5.57 1.27
CA TYR A 97 15.54 -5.94 0.40
C TYR A 97 16.65 -4.89 0.37
N PHE A 98 16.33 -3.60 0.50
CA PHE A 98 17.35 -2.57 0.72
C PHE A 98 18.13 -2.85 2.01
N THR A 99 17.42 -3.17 3.10
CA THR A 99 18.04 -3.48 4.38
C THR A 99 18.89 -4.74 4.29
N GLU A 100 18.40 -5.79 3.63
CA GLU A 100 19.17 -7.00 3.35
C GLU A 100 20.49 -6.67 2.63
N GLY A 101 20.42 -5.86 1.57
CA GLY A 101 21.60 -5.43 0.83
C GLY A 101 22.58 -4.65 1.70
N TRP A 102 22.06 -3.75 2.54
CA TRP A 102 22.87 -2.99 3.49
C TRP A 102 23.57 -3.88 4.51
N VAL A 103 22.87 -4.87 5.07
CA VAL A 103 23.49 -5.80 6.03
C VAL A 103 24.61 -6.60 5.36
N TYR A 104 24.41 -7.12 4.16
CA TYR A 104 25.46 -7.82 3.42
C TYR A 104 26.65 -6.92 3.10
N ASP A 105 26.41 -5.66 2.73
CA ASP A 105 27.48 -4.69 2.49
C ASP A 105 28.31 -4.41 3.75
N MET A 106 27.66 -4.29 4.92
CA MET A 106 28.35 -4.12 6.20
C MET A 106 29.13 -5.36 6.62
N GLN A 107 28.74 -6.54 6.15
CA GLN A 107 29.49 -7.79 6.31
C GLN A 107 30.58 -7.98 5.25
N GLY A 108 30.71 -7.07 4.27
CA GLY A 108 31.68 -7.17 3.17
C GLY A 108 31.27 -8.13 2.06
N ASP A 109 30.03 -8.63 2.04
CA ASP A 109 29.54 -9.52 0.99
C ASP A 109 28.87 -8.72 -0.13
N SER A 110 29.72 -8.14 -1.00
CA SER A 110 29.25 -7.30 -2.10
C SER A 110 28.40 -8.04 -3.13
N LEU A 111 28.54 -9.36 -3.26
CA LEU A 111 27.76 -10.14 -4.22
C LEU A 111 26.30 -10.25 -3.77
N ARG A 112 26.09 -10.66 -2.51
CA ARG A 112 24.74 -10.73 -1.93
C ARG A 112 24.13 -9.34 -1.75
N ALA A 113 24.93 -8.35 -1.38
CA ALA A 113 24.48 -6.96 -1.31
C ALA A 113 23.93 -6.46 -2.65
N ARG A 114 24.69 -6.64 -3.74
CA ARG A 114 24.24 -6.29 -5.11
C ARG A 114 22.93 -6.97 -5.48
N ALA A 115 22.79 -8.26 -5.19
CA ALA A 115 21.58 -9.01 -5.50
C ALA A 115 20.36 -8.43 -4.79
N ALA A 116 20.47 -8.17 -3.49
CA ALA A 116 19.39 -7.61 -2.68
C ALA A 116 19.04 -6.16 -3.09
N TYR A 117 20.03 -5.30 -3.33
CA TYR A 117 19.78 -3.95 -3.84
C TYR A 117 19.11 -3.94 -5.21
N THR A 118 19.52 -4.83 -6.12
CA THR A 118 18.88 -4.98 -7.43
C THR A 118 17.41 -5.40 -7.29
N LYS A 119 17.12 -6.30 -6.34
CA LYS A 119 15.74 -6.70 -6.03
C LYS A 119 14.92 -5.53 -5.48
N SER A 120 15.48 -4.72 -4.58
CA SER A 120 14.86 -3.50 -4.05
C SER A 120 14.52 -2.51 -5.17
N ILE A 121 15.48 -2.20 -6.06
CA ILE A 121 15.29 -1.31 -7.21
C ILE A 121 14.19 -1.85 -8.14
N SER A 122 14.20 -3.14 -8.45
CA SER A 122 13.18 -3.77 -9.32
C SER A 122 11.76 -3.66 -8.75
N ILE A 123 11.60 -3.76 -7.42
CA ILE A 123 10.30 -3.57 -6.78
C ILE A 123 9.89 -2.08 -6.85
N TYR A 124 10.81 -1.15 -6.56
CA TYR A 124 10.53 0.27 -6.73
C TYR A 124 10.15 0.63 -8.17
N ASP A 125 10.84 0.10 -9.17
CA ASP A 125 10.51 0.28 -10.59
C ASP A 125 9.06 -0.14 -10.87
N SER A 126 8.64 -1.29 -10.32
CA SER A 126 7.27 -1.77 -10.48
C SER A 126 6.24 -0.86 -9.80
N LEU A 127 6.54 -0.32 -8.61
CA LEU A 127 5.64 0.58 -7.88
C LEU A 127 5.52 1.94 -8.59
N ILE A 128 6.65 2.50 -9.04
CA ILE A 128 6.71 3.78 -9.74
C ILE A 128 6.00 3.68 -11.10
N ALA A 129 6.15 2.56 -11.81
CA ALA A 129 5.47 2.32 -13.08
C ALA A 129 3.94 2.24 -12.93
N ASP A 130 3.44 1.66 -11.84
CA ASP A 130 1.99 1.64 -11.52
C ASP A 130 1.49 3.03 -11.14
N LYS A 131 2.17 3.67 -10.19
CA LYS A 131 1.84 5.02 -9.74
C LYS A 131 3.09 5.73 -9.21
N PRO A 132 3.59 6.75 -9.93
CA PRO A 132 4.73 7.53 -9.45
C PRO A 132 4.44 8.17 -8.09
N ASN A 133 5.33 7.92 -7.14
CA ASN A 133 5.30 8.46 -5.80
C ASN A 133 6.66 9.07 -5.48
N PHE A 134 6.66 10.27 -4.88
CA PHE A 134 7.88 11.02 -4.60
C PHE A 134 8.82 10.26 -3.68
N ASP A 135 8.29 9.68 -2.60
CA ASP A 135 9.07 8.96 -1.60
C ASP A 135 9.66 7.67 -2.19
N ASP A 136 8.91 6.96 -3.04
CA ASP A 136 9.41 5.77 -3.72
C ASP A 136 10.54 6.10 -4.71
N MET A 137 10.41 7.17 -5.49
CA MET A 137 11.47 7.62 -6.40
C MET A 137 12.73 8.07 -5.65
N ILE A 138 12.58 8.78 -4.52
CA ILE A 138 13.72 9.16 -3.66
C ILE A 138 14.39 7.93 -3.05
N ASN A 139 13.61 7.03 -2.45
CA ASN A 139 14.17 5.83 -1.82
C ASN A 139 14.91 4.99 -2.87
N ARG A 140 14.33 4.82 -4.06
CA ARG A 140 15.00 4.18 -5.19
C ARG A 140 16.30 4.88 -5.58
N ALA A 141 16.30 6.21 -5.68
CA ALA A 141 17.49 6.97 -6.00
C ALA A 141 18.61 6.71 -4.96
N VAL A 142 18.28 6.64 -3.67
CA VAL A 142 19.25 6.29 -2.61
C VAL A 142 19.83 4.89 -2.82
N VAL A 143 19.02 3.88 -3.18
CA VAL A 143 19.53 2.53 -3.49
C VAL A 143 20.44 2.55 -4.74
N VAL A 144 20.04 3.30 -5.77
CA VAL A 144 20.85 3.51 -6.99
C VAL A 144 22.18 4.18 -6.66
N GLN A 145 22.19 5.18 -5.78
CA GLN A 145 23.42 5.84 -5.33
C GLN A 145 24.37 4.84 -4.68
N ILE A 146 23.86 3.99 -3.79
CA ILE A 146 24.67 2.99 -3.07
C ILE A 146 25.24 1.95 -4.04
N LEU A 147 24.47 1.53 -5.04
CA LEU A 147 24.87 0.47 -5.96
C LEU A 147 25.73 0.95 -7.14
N TYR A 148 25.47 2.17 -7.63
CA TYR A 148 26.01 2.68 -8.90
C TYR A 148 26.69 4.05 -8.79
N GLY A 149 26.61 4.72 -7.63
CA GLY A 149 27.31 5.97 -7.36
C GLY A 149 26.52 7.24 -7.68
N MET A 150 27.16 8.39 -7.46
CA MET A 150 26.52 9.72 -7.50
C MET A 150 26.04 10.15 -8.89
N GLU A 151 26.67 9.67 -9.97
CA GLU A 151 26.22 9.98 -11.32
C GLU A 151 24.83 9.40 -11.57
N ALA A 152 24.63 8.12 -11.24
CA ALA A 152 23.34 7.45 -11.36
C ALA A 152 22.29 8.05 -10.41
N TYR A 153 22.70 8.49 -9.21
CA TYR A 153 21.83 9.21 -8.29
C TYR A 153 21.32 10.53 -8.87
N ASN A 154 22.20 11.34 -9.45
CA ASN A 154 21.83 12.61 -10.06
C ASN A 154 20.89 12.41 -11.26
N GLN A 155 21.14 11.38 -12.08
CA GLN A 155 20.24 11.00 -13.17
C GLN A 155 18.84 10.63 -12.64
N ALA A 156 18.75 9.85 -11.55
CA ALA A 156 17.48 9.53 -10.93
C ALA A 156 16.75 10.77 -10.38
N LEU A 157 17.48 11.75 -9.84
CA LEU A 157 16.90 13.02 -9.40
C LEU A 157 16.48 13.92 -10.57
N ASP A 158 17.15 13.86 -11.72
CA ASP A 158 16.73 14.56 -12.94
C ASP A 158 15.44 13.94 -13.52
N GLU A 159 15.33 12.61 -13.51
CA GLU A 159 14.10 11.90 -13.86
C GLU A 159 12.92 12.38 -13.01
N MET A 160 13.12 12.52 -11.69
CA MET A 160 12.10 13.05 -10.79
C MET A 160 11.65 14.47 -11.15
N GLN A 161 12.54 15.33 -11.66
CA GLN A 161 12.17 16.70 -12.06
C GLN A 161 11.24 16.71 -13.28
N SER A 162 11.31 15.68 -14.12
CA SER A 162 10.37 15.50 -15.24
C SER A 162 8.99 15.00 -14.78
N THR A 163 8.95 14.24 -13.68
CA THR A 163 7.73 13.64 -13.12
C THR A 163 6.97 14.58 -12.19
N PHE A 164 7.67 15.32 -11.33
CA PHE A 164 7.09 16.19 -10.31
C PHE A 164 7.41 17.66 -10.58
N THR A 165 6.44 18.38 -11.13
CA THR A 165 6.64 19.71 -11.70
C THR A 165 6.20 20.86 -10.79
N THR A 166 5.66 20.57 -9.60
CA THR A 166 5.27 21.65 -8.68
C THR A 166 6.50 22.36 -8.12
N ALA A 167 6.35 23.64 -7.76
CA ALA A 167 7.44 24.40 -7.14
C ALA A 167 7.94 23.75 -5.84
N LYS A 168 7.02 23.14 -5.07
CA LYS A 168 7.35 22.41 -3.84
C LYS A 168 8.20 21.18 -4.14
N ASP A 169 7.81 20.37 -5.13
CA ASP A 169 8.56 19.16 -5.48
C ASP A 169 9.93 19.50 -6.04
N SER A 170 10.01 20.53 -6.88
CA SER A 170 11.27 21.04 -7.43
C SER A 170 12.23 21.49 -6.32
N ALA A 171 11.72 22.21 -5.31
CA ALA A 171 12.50 22.61 -4.15
C ALA A 171 12.97 21.39 -3.32
N ASN A 172 12.10 20.40 -3.13
CA ASN A 172 12.46 19.16 -2.43
C ASN A 172 13.54 18.38 -3.20
N ILE A 173 13.44 18.24 -4.51
CA ILE A 173 14.47 17.54 -5.32
C ILE A 173 15.79 18.30 -5.26
N LYS A 174 15.76 19.63 -5.30
CA LYS A 174 16.96 20.46 -5.13
C LYS A 174 17.61 20.21 -3.76
N MET A 175 16.82 20.14 -2.69
CA MET A 175 17.32 19.78 -1.36
C MET A 175 18.01 18.41 -1.36
N TRP A 176 17.44 17.40 -2.03
CA TRP A 176 18.09 16.07 -2.15
C TRP A 176 19.41 16.12 -2.94
N LYS A 177 19.50 16.93 -4.00
CA LYS A 177 20.77 17.19 -4.71
C LYS A 177 21.81 17.84 -3.79
N GLU A 178 21.38 18.76 -2.93
CA GLU A 178 22.25 19.49 -1.98
C GLU A 178 22.72 18.63 -0.80
N ILE A 179 21.88 17.70 -0.30
CA ILE A 179 22.27 16.71 0.71
C ILE A 179 23.46 15.87 0.20
N GLY A 180 23.47 15.56 -1.11
CA GLY A 180 24.57 14.85 -1.75
C GLY A 180 24.64 13.38 -1.34
N ALA A 181 25.86 12.88 -1.15
CA ALA A 181 26.09 11.45 -0.97
C ALA A 181 25.57 10.93 0.38
N ILE A 182 24.57 10.04 0.32
CA ILE A 182 24.21 9.19 1.46
C ILE A 182 25.36 8.21 1.73
N LYS A 183 25.95 8.30 2.92
CA LYS A 183 26.98 7.36 3.38
C LYS A 183 26.32 6.19 4.06
N LYS A 184 26.40 5.02 3.43
CA LYS A 184 25.75 3.79 3.93
C LYS A 184 26.26 3.39 5.31
N GLU A 185 27.52 3.71 5.63
CA GLU A 185 28.15 3.42 6.93
C GLU A 185 27.52 4.23 8.06
N GLU A 186 26.98 5.41 7.75
CA GLU A 186 26.31 6.31 8.70
C GLU A 186 24.85 5.92 8.94
N LEU A 187 24.30 5.00 8.14
CA LEU A 187 22.94 4.50 8.33
C LEU A 187 22.84 3.64 9.60
N PHE A 188 21.69 3.76 10.27
CA PHE A 188 21.37 3.00 11.48
C PHE A 188 22.42 3.13 12.59
N ILE A 189 23.16 4.23 12.67
CA ILE A 189 24.02 4.52 13.84
C ILE A 189 23.13 5.11 14.95
N LYS A 190 23.21 4.51 16.13
CA LYS A 190 22.53 5.02 17.33
C LYS A 190 23.09 6.41 17.67
N SER A 191 22.23 7.42 17.71
CA SER A 191 22.64 8.75 18.15
C SER A 191 23.17 8.69 19.58
N PRO A 192 24.23 9.45 19.95
CA PRO A 192 24.72 9.49 21.31
C PRO A 192 23.55 9.86 22.23
N GLN A 193 23.28 9.04 23.25
CA GLN A 193 22.31 9.42 24.26
C GLN A 193 22.86 10.67 24.95
N LYS A 194 22.16 11.80 24.80
CA LYS A 194 22.42 12.96 25.65
C LYS A 194 22.07 12.54 27.07
N ASN A 195 23.08 12.23 27.87
CA ASN A 195 22.93 12.04 29.31
C ASN A 195 22.22 13.29 29.84
N LYS A 196 21.00 13.11 30.36
CA LYS A 196 20.29 14.12 31.14
C LYS A 196 20.83 14.13 32.56
#